data_AF-A0A7I5EB54-F1
#
_entry.id   AF-A0A7I5EB54-F1
#
_cell.length_a   1.000
_cell.length_b   1.000
_cell.length_c   1.000
_cell.angle_alpha   90.00
_cell.angle_beta   90.00
_cell.angle_gamma   90.00
#
_symmetry.space_group_name_H-M   'P 1'
#
loop_
_entity.id
_entity.type
_entity.pdbx_description
1 polymer ?
#
loop_
_entity_poly.entity_id
_entity_poly.type
_entity_poly.pdbx_seq_one_letter_code
_entity_poly.pdbx_strand_id
1 'polypeptide(L)'
;MNRYKVVSPAPPPDAHIARLLDDSKGSASNRYFDDIIPLGESEVQDALLREVKRHRYWKTSAFKKMQFERLEMLSCLHYVLESFTEARSTSEAAEAVNPGQLLDHATTSITNPWDYEVQPSRMFTDQVRVLEMPGSSTINPCSVCNSEGTYHCFHCRGYGTDKCNFCRGTGMKSGVAHPAVYTHPMVATFPHADLTRGYASSSTAMVRQGANQTYGLGTPMHFMSKTGVPPPGIGTHDLCYMCHGRGVKECHHCKGGGKKPCTACAGTGSVRNYTKLKVYFKTERSEFFTESEVPEKLLAQVKGKEIFCEEQPYVLPISKYHVEEVNEKSKLFCAQHLQNSMGTCRVIQQRHCLVAIPVCKVYYTLGKTKGTFYVYGNERQCYVPSFPSKCVIL
;
A
#
# COMPACT_ATOMS: atom_id res chain seq x y z
N MET A 1 -20.25 -4.11 -1.94
CA MET A 1 -19.04 -3.79 -1.15
C MET A 1 -18.55 -5.07 -0.51
N ASN A 2 -17.76 -5.88 -1.21
CA ASN A 2 -17.10 -7.03 -0.60
C ASN A 2 -15.86 -6.53 0.13
N ARG A 3 -15.87 -6.59 1.46
CA ARG A 3 -14.67 -6.43 2.28
C ARG A 3 -13.76 -7.62 1.95
N TYR A 4 -12.75 -7.41 1.12
CA TYR A 4 -11.70 -8.39 0.89
C TYR A 4 -11.10 -8.75 2.25
N LYS A 5 -11.32 -9.99 2.71
CA LYS A 5 -10.72 -10.49 3.93
C LYS A 5 -9.23 -10.67 3.65
N VAL A 6 -8.40 -9.82 4.24
CA VAL A 6 -6.97 -10.07 4.31
C VAL A 6 -6.79 -11.21 5.30
N VAL A 7 -6.25 -12.33 4.84
CA VAL A 7 -5.96 -13.49 5.68
C VAL A 7 -4.45 -13.54 5.86
N SER A 8 -3.99 -13.50 7.10
CA SER A 8 -2.61 -13.82 7.40
C SER A 8 -2.44 -15.33 7.25
N PRO A 9 -1.57 -15.82 6.35
CA PRO A 9 -1.26 -17.23 6.26
C PRO A 9 -0.67 -17.73 7.59
N ALA A 10 -0.78 -19.04 7.82
CA ALA A 10 -0.12 -19.70 8.93
C ALA A 10 1.38 -19.34 8.94
N PRO A 11 2.03 -19.27 10.11
CA PRO A 11 3.45 -18.98 10.19
C PRO A 11 4.30 -19.97 9.36
N PRO A 12 5.51 -19.57 8.95
CA PRO A 12 6.42 -20.45 8.24
C PRO A 12 6.68 -21.75 9.06
N PRO A 13 6.88 -22.91 8.42
CA PRO A 13 7.14 -24.16 9.13
C PRO A 13 8.42 -24.11 9.98
N ASP A 14 8.34 -24.60 11.24
CA ASP A 14 9.44 -24.62 12.22
C ASP A 14 10.67 -25.43 11.77
N ALA A 15 10.54 -26.27 10.73
CA ALA A 15 11.62 -27.07 10.18
C ALA A 15 12.81 -26.23 9.65
N HIS A 16 12.58 -24.95 9.30
CA HIS A 16 13.67 -24.06 8.90
C HIS A 16 14.54 -23.62 10.09
N ILE A 17 13.93 -23.44 11.27
CA ILE A 17 14.60 -23.03 12.51
C ILE A 17 15.51 -24.17 13.01
N ALA A 18 15.00 -25.41 12.99
CA ALA A 18 15.75 -26.58 13.44
C ALA A 18 17.03 -26.86 12.62
N ARG A 19 17.00 -26.62 11.30
CA ARG A 19 18.17 -26.83 10.43
C ARG A 19 19.27 -25.77 10.60
N LEU A 20 18.90 -24.53 10.96
CA LEU A 20 19.85 -23.42 11.11
C LEU A 20 20.54 -23.41 12.48
N LEU A 21 19.93 -24.04 13.50
CA LEU A 21 20.53 -24.20 14.83
C LEU A 21 21.65 -25.27 14.88
N ASP A 22 21.73 -26.15 13.88
CA ASP A 22 22.68 -27.28 13.85
C ASP A 22 24.09 -26.87 13.34
N ASP A 23 24.21 -25.73 12.65
CA ASP A 23 25.47 -25.21 12.07
C ASP A 23 26.30 -24.35 13.05
N SER A 24 26.08 -24.51 14.37
CA SER A 24 26.76 -23.74 15.43
C SER A 24 28.22 -24.15 15.65
N LYS A 25 29.06 -24.06 14.61
CA LYS A 25 30.53 -24.19 14.71
C LYS A 25 31.21 -22.97 14.10
N GLY A 26 31.06 -21.84 14.78
CA GLY A 26 31.81 -20.61 14.53
C GLY A 26 32.22 -19.95 15.84
N SER A 27 33.01 -20.65 16.66
CA SER A 27 33.61 -20.06 17.86
C SER A 27 34.54 -18.93 17.44
N ALA A 28 34.14 -17.68 17.64
CA ALA A 28 35.02 -16.51 17.56
C ALA A 28 35.95 -16.48 18.80
N SER A 29 36.84 -17.47 18.88
CA SER A 29 38.00 -17.46 19.79
C SER A 29 39.12 -16.64 19.14
N ASN A 30 39.63 -15.66 19.89
CA ASN A 30 40.70 -14.71 19.56
C ASN A 30 40.31 -13.51 18.70
N ARG A 31 39.84 -12.42 19.32
CA ARG A 31 39.94 -11.07 18.73
C ARG A 31 40.35 -10.06 19.81
N TYR A 32 41.39 -9.30 19.50
CA TYR A 32 41.93 -8.23 20.33
C TYR A 32 41.01 -7.01 20.17
N PHE A 33 40.40 -6.54 21.26
CA PHE A 33 39.56 -5.35 21.24
C PHE A 33 40.46 -4.17 21.61
N ASP A 34 40.76 -3.31 20.65
CA ASP A 34 41.38 -2.01 20.93
C ASP A 34 40.27 -0.96 20.83
N ASP A 35 39.53 -0.84 21.93
CA ASP A 35 38.34 -0.01 22.11
C ASP A 35 38.69 1.42 22.54
N ILE A 36 39.95 1.67 22.87
CA ILE A 36 40.45 2.98 23.29
C ILE A 36 41.23 3.62 22.14
N ILE A 37 40.64 4.66 21.54
CA ILE A 37 41.36 5.50 20.57
C ILE A 37 42.06 6.62 21.34
N PRO A 38 43.40 6.64 21.47
CA PRO A 38 44.09 7.68 22.21
C PRO A 38 43.83 9.05 21.57
N LEU A 39 43.41 10.03 22.38
CA LEU A 39 43.30 11.44 21.99
C LEU A 39 44.45 12.23 22.60
N GLY A 40 45.11 13.03 21.76
CA GLY A 40 46.12 13.97 22.23
C GLY A 40 45.50 15.24 22.81
N GLU A 41 46.26 15.96 23.65
CA GLU A 41 45.83 17.23 24.24
C GLU A 41 45.46 18.27 23.16
N SER A 42 46.25 18.36 22.08
CA SER A 42 45.98 19.26 20.96
C SER A 42 44.61 19.00 20.31
N GLU A 43 44.23 17.73 20.19
CA GLU A 43 42.99 17.34 19.53
C GLU A 43 41.77 17.68 20.41
N VAL A 44 41.94 17.54 21.72
CA VAL A 44 40.97 18.00 22.72
C VAL A 44 40.82 19.53 22.69
N GLN A 45 41.93 20.27 22.59
CA GLN A 45 41.90 21.73 22.49
C GLN A 45 41.12 22.18 21.23
N ASP A 46 41.38 21.56 20.09
CA ASP A 46 40.70 21.87 18.83
C ASP A 46 39.20 21.55 18.89
N ALA A 47 38.85 20.40 19.46
CA ALA A 47 37.45 20.00 19.65
C ALA A 47 36.69 21.02 20.52
N LEU A 48 37.28 21.41 21.66
CA LEU A 48 36.68 22.39 22.55
C LEU A 48 36.58 23.77 21.90
N LEU A 49 37.59 24.21 21.15
CA LEU A 49 37.57 25.49 20.45
C LEU A 49 36.45 25.54 19.40
N ARG A 50 36.21 24.45 18.67
CA ARG A 50 35.09 24.36 17.72
C ARG A 50 33.76 24.52 18.43
N GLU A 51 33.59 23.90 19.59
CA GLU A 51 32.35 24.00 20.36
C GLU A 51 32.16 25.40 20.98
N VAL A 52 33.21 26.01 21.52
CA VAL A 52 33.18 27.41 22.01
C VAL A 52 32.74 28.39 20.92
N LYS A 53 33.16 28.19 19.67
CA LYS A 53 32.72 29.02 18.54
C LYS A 53 31.24 28.83 18.17
N ARG A 54 30.66 27.66 18.44
CA ARG A 54 29.22 27.40 18.21
C ARG A 54 28.33 28.05 19.27
N HIS A 55 28.82 28.16 20.51
CA HIS A 55 28.06 28.74 21.61
C HIS A 55 28.29 30.25 21.74
N ARG A 56 27.26 31.03 21.37
CA ARG A 56 27.28 32.51 21.40
C ARG A 56 27.65 33.12 22.76
N TYR A 57 27.38 32.41 23.85
CA TYR A 57 27.55 32.91 25.22
C TYR A 57 28.86 32.45 25.90
N TRP A 58 29.70 31.69 25.20
CA TRP A 58 30.96 31.19 25.75
C TRP A 58 32.12 32.11 25.35
N LYS A 59 32.82 32.66 26.33
CA LYS A 59 33.94 33.59 26.07
C LYS A 59 35.18 32.83 25.61
N THR A 60 35.69 33.13 24.41
CA THR A 60 36.96 32.56 23.90
C THR A 60 38.16 32.92 24.78
N SER A 61 38.08 34.03 25.53
CA SER A 61 39.10 34.40 26.52
C SER A 61 39.17 33.44 27.71
N ALA A 62 38.07 32.76 28.04
CA ALA A 62 38.05 31.73 29.09
C ALA A 62 38.76 30.47 28.60
N PHE A 63 38.54 30.07 27.35
CA PHE A 63 39.24 28.95 26.71
C PHE A 63 40.77 29.13 26.75
N LYS A 64 41.29 30.31 26.37
CA LYS A 64 42.74 30.58 26.38
C LYS A 64 43.41 30.49 27.77
N LYS A 65 42.63 30.58 28.85
CA LYS A 65 43.12 30.53 30.24
C LYS A 65 42.89 29.17 30.88
N MET A 66 42.26 28.24 30.17
CA MET A 66 41.93 26.91 30.66
C MET A 66 43.18 26.03 30.62
N GLN A 67 43.49 25.37 31.73
CA GLN A 67 44.59 24.42 31.81
C GLN A 67 44.03 23.01 31.93
N PHE A 68 44.49 22.10 31.09
CA PHE A 68 44.10 20.69 31.12
C PHE A 68 45.02 19.94 32.08
N GLU A 69 44.44 19.41 33.16
CA GLU A 69 45.20 18.72 34.21
C GLU A 69 45.40 17.24 33.87
N ARG A 70 44.34 16.59 33.35
CA ARG A 70 44.32 15.14 33.14
C ARG A 70 43.32 14.78 32.05
N LEU A 71 43.70 13.85 31.18
CA LEU A 71 42.83 13.24 30.17
C LEU A 71 42.63 11.76 30.56
N GLU A 72 41.39 11.37 30.80
CA GLU A 72 41.00 9.98 31.00
C GLU A 72 40.36 9.46 29.71
N MET A 73 41.02 8.49 29.09
CA MET A 73 40.53 7.84 27.87
C MET A 73 39.61 6.69 28.25
N LEU A 74 38.36 6.77 27.81
CA LEU A 74 37.29 5.83 28.06
C LEU A 74 36.64 5.41 26.73
N SER A 75 35.88 4.34 26.76
CA SER A 75 35.07 3.85 25.65
C SER A 75 33.62 3.69 26.13
N CYS A 76 32.67 4.19 25.34
CA CYS A 76 31.26 3.82 25.49
C CYS A 76 30.94 2.83 24.37
N LEU A 77 30.44 1.66 24.72
CA LEU A 77 30.13 0.63 23.75
C LEU A 77 28.68 0.75 23.33
N HIS A 78 28.47 0.78 22.02
CA HIS A 78 27.16 0.78 21.40
C HIS A 78 26.95 -0.59 20.75
N TYR A 79 26.06 -1.39 21.34
CA TYR A 79 25.62 -2.67 20.82
C TYR A 79 24.31 -2.51 20.07
N VAL A 80 24.24 -3.03 18.85
CA VAL A 80 23.04 -3.03 18.02
C VAL A 80 22.76 -4.44 17.55
N LEU A 81 21.53 -4.93 17.75
CA LEU A 81 21.00 -6.15 17.14
C LEU A 81 19.91 -5.76 16.13
N GLU A 82 20.07 -6.19 14.88
CA GLU A 82 19.08 -6.04 13.83
C GLU A 82 18.59 -7.42 13.37
N SER A 83 17.27 -7.66 13.44
CA SER A 83 16.61 -8.82 12.85
C SER A 83 15.88 -8.40 11.58
N PHE A 84 16.28 -8.95 10.44
CA PHE A 84 15.55 -8.79 9.20
C PHE A 84 14.56 -9.93 9.04
N THR A 85 13.28 -9.57 9.01
CA THR A 85 12.17 -10.53 9.05
C THR A 85 11.26 -10.38 7.84
N GLU A 86 10.55 -11.45 7.55
CA GLU A 86 9.58 -11.54 6.48
C GLU A 86 8.24 -12.02 7.01
N ALA A 87 7.20 -11.23 6.78
CA ALA A 87 5.82 -11.61 7.01
C ALA A 87 5.06 -11.62 5.69
N ARG A 88 4.02 -12.45 5.57
CA ARG A 88 3.21 -12.56 4.36
C ARG A 88 1.74 -12.35 4.68
N SER A 89 0.98 -11.90 3.71
CA SER A 89 -0.50 -11.86 3.76
C SER A 89 -1.08 -12.15 2.39
N THR A 90 -2.20 -12.86 2.33
CA THR A 90 -2.89 -13.16 1.08
C THR A 90 -4.29 -12.55 1.04
N SER A 91 -4.72 -12.19 -0.16
CA SER A 91 -6.08 -11.72 -0.42
C SER A 91 -6.50 -12.10 -1.84
N GLU A 92 -7.75 -12.52 -2.01
CA GLU A 92 -8.32 -12.75 -3.33
C GLU A 92 -8.53 -11.43 -4.09
N ALA A 93 -8.30 -11.46 -5.40
CA ALA A 93 -8.58 -10.35 -6.30
C ALA A 93 -9.25 -10.84 -7.58
N ALA A 94 -10.03 -9.97 -8.19
CA ALA A 94 -10.72 -10.22 -9.44
C ALA A 94 -10.51 -9.05 -10.40
N GLU A 95 -10.26 -9.34 -11.67
CA GLU A 95 -10.12 -8.34 -12.74
C GLU A 95 -10.80 -8.80 -14.04
N ALA A 96 -11.09 -7.86 -14.93
CA ALA A 96 -11.63 -8.18 -16.25
C ALA A 96 -10.57 -8.90 -17.09
N VAL A 97 -10.98 -9.91 -17.86
CA VAL A 97 -10.06 -10.65 -18.73
C VAL A 97 -9.62 -9.73 -19.87
N ASN A 98 -8.31 -9.48 -20.02
CA ASN A 98 -7.79 -8.74 -21.16
C ASN A 98 -7.53 -9.69 -22.35
N PRO A 99 -7.87 -9.27 -23.60
CA PRO A 99 -7.48 -10.00 -24.80
C PRO A 99 -5.95 -10.06 -24.91
N GLY A 100 -5.35 -11.20 -24.53
CA GLY A 100 -3.89 -11.41 -24.53
C GLY A 100 -3.35 -12.10 -23.27
N GLN A 101 -4.09 -12.10 -22.16
CA GLN A 101 -3.67 -12.75 -20.89
C GLN A 101 -3.96 -14.26 -20.83
N LEU A 102 -4.38 -14.88 -21.94
CA LEU A 102 -4.80 -16.30 -22.01
C LEU A 102 -3.63 -17.31 -22.04
N LEU A 103 -2.40 -16.90 -21.74
CA LEU A 103 -1.20 -17.64 -22.13
C LEU A 103 -0.31 -18.17 -21.01
N ASP A 104 -0.69 -18.09 -19.74
CA ASP A 104 0.14 -18.68 -18.67
C ASP A 104 -0.69 -19.52 -17.69
N HIS A 105 -1.14 -20.68 -18.18
CA HIS A 105 -1.54 -21.78 -17.30
C HIS A 105 -0.27 -22.41 -16.73
N ALA A 106 0.31 -21.79 -15.71
CA ALA A 106 1.37 -22.42 -14.93
C ALA A 106 0.86 -23.77 -14.41
N THR A 107 1.56 -24.84 -14.77
CA THR A 107 1.23 -26.25 -14.46
C THR A 107 1.36 -26.60 -12.98
N THR A 108 1.88 -25.69 -12.16
CA THR A 108 2.08 -25.87 -10.72
C THR A 108 1.24 -24.89 -9.93
N SER A 109 0.16 -25.37 -9.32
CA SER A 109 -0.67 -24.61 -8.39
C SER A 109 -0.02 -24.56 -7.01
N ILE A 110 0.74 -23.50 -6.74
CA ILE A 110 1.29 -23.27 -5.39
C ILE A 110 0.17 -22.79 -4.48
N THR A 111 -0.19 -23.60 -3.49
CA THR A 111 -1.27 -23.30 -2.53
C THR A 111 -0.76 -22.60 -1.28
N ASN A 112 0.44 -22.97 -0.80
CA ASN A 112 1.05 -22.36 0.38
C ASN A 112 1.84 -21.11 -0.02
N PRO A 113 1.52 -19.93 0.53
CA PRO A 113 2.25 -18.70 0.25
C PRO A 113 3.74 -18.82 0.52
N TRP A 114 4.20 -19.62 1.47
CA TRP A 114 5.61 -19.73 1.86
C TRP A 114 6.47 -20.58 0.92
N ASP A 115 5.87 -21.40 0.06
CA ASP A 115 6.59 -22.27 -0.89
C ASP A 115 7.16 -21.47 -2.08
N TYR A 116 6.69 -20.24 -2.27
CA TYR A 116 7.19 -19.33 -3.29
C TYR A 116 8.28 -18.42 -2.72
N GLU A 117 9.52 -18.54 -3.18
CA GLU A 117 10.60 -17.69 -2.68
C GLU A 117 10.51 -16.27 -3.23
N VAL A 118 10.55 -15.28 -2.35
CA VAL A 118 10.52 -13.85 -2.72
C VAL A 118 11.76 -13.21 -2.14
N GLN A 119 12.65 -12.74 -3.02
CA GLN A 119 13.87 -12.08 -2.58
C GLN A 119 13.63 -10.59 -2.26
N PRO A 120 14.21 -10.08 -1.17
CA PRO A 120 14.24 -8.65 -0.86
C PRO A 120 15.10 -7.89 -1.88
N SER A 121 14.79 -6.61 -2.15
CA SER A 121 15.66 -5.79 -3.02
C SER A 121 16.98 -5.42 -2.35
N ARG A 122 16.93 -5.16 -1.03
CA ARG A 122 18.08 -4.86 -0.18
C ARG A 122 17.86 -5.48 1.19
N MET A 123 18.92 -6.06 1.75
CA MET A 123 18.91 -6.59 3.12
C MET A 123 18.84 -5.45 4.15
N PHE A 124 18.16 -5.71 5.27
CA PHE A 124 17.98 -4.77 6.37
C PHE A 124 17.41 -3.41 5.96
N THR A 125 16.42 -3.44 5.08
CA THR A 125 15.67 -2.25 4.67
C THR A 125 14.20 -2.60 4.57
N ASP A 126 13.37 -1.83 5.26
CA ASP A 126 11.91 -2.01 5.25
C ASP A 126 11.35 -1.84 3.84
N GLN A 127 10.58 -2.83 3.38
CA GLN A 127 9.95 -2.82 2.06
C GLN A 127 8.75 -3.74 1.98
N VAL A 128 7.84 -3.44 1.06
CA VAL A 128 6.65 -4.25 0.79
C VAL A 128 6.61 -4.62 -0.68
N ARG A 129 6.47 -5.92 -0.97
CA ARG A 129 6.30 -6.44 -2.33
C ARG A 129 4.90 -6.99 -2.50
N VAL A 130 4.24 -6.62 -3.59
CA VAL A 130 2.93 -7.14 -3.98
C VAL A 130 3.07 -7.87 -5.30
N LEU A 131 2.65 -9.13 -5.33
CA LEU A 131 2.73 -9.98 -6.51
C LEU A 131 1.51 -10.90 -6.60
N GLU A 132 1.27 -11.42 -7.79
CA GLU A 132 0.31 -12.50 -8.01
C GLU A 132 0.95 -13.84 -7.66
N MET A 133 0.25 -14.67 -6.88
CA MET A 133 0.69 -16.04 -6.61
C MET A 133 0.74 -16.86 -7.91
N PRO A 134 1.89 -17.47 -8.26
CA PRO A 134 2.00 -18.32 -9.43
C PRO A 134 0.97 -19.46 -9.42
N GLY A 135 0.32 -19.69 -10.56
CA GLY A 135 -0.68 -20.76 -10.71
C GLY A 135 -2.00 -20.52 -9.96
N SER A 136 -2.20 -19.35 -9.33
CA SER A 136 -3.45 -19.02 -8.63
C SER A 136 -4.55 -18.45 -9.53
N SER A 137 -4.22 -18.13 -10.78
CA SER A 137 -5.14 -17.46 -11.69
C SER A 137 -6.18 -18.43 -12.27
N THR A 138 -7.46 -18.08 -12.16
CA THR A 138 -8.57 -18.85 -12.71
C THR A 138 -9.54 -17.93 -13.45
N ILE A 139 -10.04 -18.37 -14.59
CA ILE A 139 -11.08 -17.66 -15.32
C ILE A 139 -12.43 -18.17 -14.82
N ASN A 140 -13.24 -17.28 -14.28
CA ASN A 140 -14.55 -17.59 -13.74
C ASN A 140 -15.64 -16.83 -14.49
N PRO A 141 -16.86 -17.40 -14.59
CA PRO A 141 -18.00 -16.67 -15.13
C PRO A 141 -18.27 -15.41 -14.32
N CYS A 142 -18.56 -14.31 -15.00
CA CYS A 142 -18.87 -13.06 -14.31
C CYS A 142 -20.24 -13.16 -13.64
N SER A 143 -20.27 -13.26 -12.31
CA SER A 143 -21.49 -13.33 -11.50
C SER A 143 -22.35 -12.07 -11.57
N VAL A 144 -21.76 -10.91 -11.89
CA VAL A 144 -22.48 -9.63 -11.99
C VAL A 144 -23.39 -9.57 -13.23
N CYS A 145 -22.98 -10.23 -14.32
CA CYS A 145 -23.75 -10.26 -15.58
C CYS A 145 -24.16 -11.67 -16.00
N ASN A 146 -24.01 -12.68 -15.13
CA ASN A 146 -24.26 -14.09 -15.43
C ASN A 146 -23.66 -14.54 -16.77
N SER A 147 -22.40 -14.17 -17.00
CA SER A 147 -21.66 -14.47 -18.24
C SER A 147 -22.18 -13.82 -19.53
N GLU A 148 -23.16 -12.91 -19.46
CA GLU A 148 -23.70 -12.22 -20.65
C GLU A 148 -22.73 -11.15 -21.18
N GLY A 149 -21.80 -10.66 -20.35
CA GLY A 149 -20.89 -9.56 -20.68
C GLY A 149 -21.57 -8.20 -20.76
N THR A 150 -22.90 -8.15 -20.72
CA THR A 150 -23.68 -6.92 -20.80
C THR A 150 -24.79 -6.91 -19.74
N TYR A 151 -25.29 -5.74 -19.39
CA TYR A 151 -26.52 -5.58 -18.63
C TYR A 151 -27.51 -4.73 -19.43
N HIS A 152 -28.80 -4.97 -19.24
CA HIS A 152 -29.83 -4.13 -19.86
C HIS A 152 -29.68 -2.69 -19.38
N CYS A 153 -29.84 -1.72 -20.27
CA CYS A 153 -29.80 -0.33 -19.88
C CYS A 153 -30.97 -0.03 -18.93
N PHE A 154 -30.68 0.39 -17.70
CA PHE A 154 -31.71 0.69 -16.69
C PHE A 154 -32.67 1.81 -17.13
N HIS A 155 -32.20 2.79 -17.91
CA HIS A 155 -33.00 3.93 -18.35
C HIS A 155 -34.09 3.53 -19.36
N CYS A 156 -33.71 2.76 -20.39
CA CYS A 156 -34.66 2.27 -21.40
C CYS A 156 -35.12 0.83 -21.13
N ARG A 157 -34.79 0.23 -19.98
CA ARG A 157 -35.15 -1.15 -19.60
C ARG A 157 -34.86 -2.20 -20.69
N GLY A 158 -33.77 -2.03 -21.44
CA GLY A 158 -33.40 -2.96 -22.51
C GLY A 158 -33.95 -2.62 -23.91
N TYR A 159 -34.82 -1.62 -24.06
CA TYR A 159 -35.47 -1.33 -25.36
C TYR A 159 -34.55 -0.66 -26.39
N GLY A 160 -33.51 0.05 -25.92
CA GLY A 160 -32.65 0.87 -26.79
C GLY A 160 -33.26 2.22 -27.15
N THR A 161 -34.55 2.41 -26.93
CA THR A 161 -35.29 3.64 -27.24
C THR A 161 -36.01 4.20 -26.02
N ASP A 162 -36.14 5.52 -25.96
CA ASP A 162 -36.93 6.27 -24.98
C ASP A 162 -38.16 6.87 -25.67
N LYS A 163 -39.26 7.06 -24.93
CA LYS A 163 -40.43 7.78 -25.47
C LYS A 163 -40.02 9.18 -25.91
N CYS A 164 -40.55 9.62 -27.05
CA CYS A 164 -40.36 11.00 -27.47
C CYS A 164 -41.07 11.92 -26.48
N ASN A 165 -40.32 12.75 -25.77
CA ASN A 165 -40.87 13.68 -24.78
C ASN A 165 -41.84 14.71 -25.40
N PHE A 166 -41.63 15.06 -26.67
CA PHE A 166 -42.44 16.06 -27.37
C PHE A 166 -43.86 15.56 -27.68
N CYS A 167 -44.00 14.34 -28.19
CA CYS A 167 -45.31 13.75 -28.54
C CYS A 167 -45.79 12.68 -27.53
N ARG A 168 -45.03 12.47 -26.44
CA ARG A 168 -45.27 11.48 -25.39
C ARG A 168 -45.46 10.03 -25.86
N GLY A 169 -44.94 9.69 -27.04
CA GLY A 169 -45.08 8.35 -27.63
C GLY A 169 -46.07 8.24 -28.78
N THR A 170 -46.89 9.26 -29.05
CA THR A 170 -47.94 9.21 -30.09
C THR A 170 -47.40 9.31 -31.51
N GLY A 171 -46.20 9.88 -31.68
CA GLY A 171 -45.63 10.16 -33.00
C GLY A 171 -46.29 11.34 -33.72
N MET A 172 -47.24 12.05 -33.09
CA MET A 172 -48.01 13.11 -33.75
C MET A 172 -47.72 14.49 -33.17
N LYS A 173 -48.00 15.52 -33.97
CA LYS A 173 -47.94 16.91 -33.54
C LYS A 173 -49.08 17.20 -32.56
N SER A 174 -48.83 18.06 -31.58
CA SER A 174 -49.83 18.50 -30.60
C SER A 174 -51.06 19.09 -31.31
N GLY A 175 -52.26 18.67 -30.91
CA GLY A 175 -53.52 19.10 -31.50
C GLY A 175 -53.99 18.29 -32.70
N VAL A 176 -53.18 17.38 -33.24
CA VAL A 176 -53.60 16.46 -34.29
C VAL A 176 -54.13 15.18 -33.66
N ALA A 177 -55.37 14.81 -33.99
CA ALA A 177 -56.01 13.62 -33.45
C ALA A 177 -55.38 12.34 -34.03
N HIS A 178 -55.22 11.33 -33.17
CA HIS A 178 -54.48 10.12 -33.49
C HIS A 178 -55.23 9.24 -34.52
N PRO A 179 -54.57 8.64 -35.53
CA PRO A 179 -55.26 7.82 -36.54
C PRO A 179 -56.02 6.64 -35.93
N ALA A 180 -55.60 6.14 -34.77
CA ALA A 180 -56.37 5.14 -33.99
C ALA A 180 -57.74 5.64 -33.51
N VAL A 181 -57.95 6.95 -33.41
CA VAL A 181 -59.23 7.58 -33.03
C VAL A 181 -60.19 7.65 -34.23
N TYR A 182 -59.65 7.74 -35.46
CA TYR A 182 -60.44 7.76 -36.70
C TYR A 182 -60.63 6.38 -37.34
N THR A 183 -59.78 5.39 -37.02
CA THR A 183 -59.81 4.03 -37.59
C THR A 183 -60.29 2.98 -36.60
N HIS A 184 -61.43 3.19 -35.95
CA HIS A 184 -62.20 2.08 -35.38
C HIS A 184 -62.85 1.32 -36.55
N PRO A 185 -62.20 0.27 -37.10
CA PRO A 185 -62.17 -1.04 -36.45
C PRO A 185 -60.85 -1.84 -36.62
N MET A 186 -59.69 -1.22 -36.85
CA MET A 186 -58.42 -1.94 -37.13
C MET A 186 -57.42 -1.95 -35.97
N VAL A 187 -57.68 -1.19 -34.89
CA VAL A 187 -56.79 -1.11 -33.72
C VAL A 187 -57.05 -2.25 -32.72
N ALA A 188 -58.21 -2.90 -32.80
CA ALA A 188 -58.59 -4.03 -31.94
C ALA A 188 -57.85 -5.35 -32.28
N THR A 189 -57.09 -5.39 -33.38
CA THR A 189 -56.49 -6.62 -33.92
C THR A 189 -55.02 -6.82 -33.53
N PHE A 190 -54.43 -5.96 -32.69
CA PHE A 190 -53.06 -6.21 -32.21
C PHE A 190 -53.08 -7.27 -31.11
N PRO A 191 -52.60 -8.51 -31.36
CA PRO A 191 -52.59 -9.55 -30.35
C PRO A 191 -51.60 -9.12 -29.26
N HIS A 192 -52.02 -9.20 -27.99
CA HIS A 192 -51.24 -8.89 -26.77
C HIS A 192 -51.24 -7.44 -26.24
N ALA A 193 -52.17 -6.58 -26.64
CA ALA A 193 -52.34 -5.27 -25.99
C ALA A 193 -52.91 -5.42 -24.56
N ASP A 194 -52.03 -5.50 -23.57
CA ASP A 194 -52.42 -5.46 -22.16
C ASP A 194 -52.91 -4.03 -21.81
N LEU A 195 -54.24 -3.91 -21.66
CA LEU A 195 -54.95 -2.65 -21.48
C LEU A 195 -54.88 -2.11 -20.04
N THR A 196 -54.28 -2.85 -19.11
CA THR A 196 -54.40 -2.59 -17.66
C THR A 196 -53.45 -1.54 -17.10
N ARG A 197 -52.68 -0.82 -17.95
CA ARG A 197 -51.67 0.16 -17.49
C ARG A 197 -51.61 1.47 -18.30
N GLY A 198 -52.76 2.02 -18.69
CA GLY A 198 -52.88 3.37 -19.28
C GLY A 198 -53.16 4.47 -18.23
N TYR A 199 -52.64 5.68 -18.44
CA TYR A 199 -53.14 6.88 -17.76
C TYR A 199 -54.50 7.27 -18.37
N ALA A 200 -55.43 7.76 -17.53
CA ALA A 200 -56.84 8.01 -17.84
C ALA A 200 -57.14 9.04 -18.96
N SER A 201 -56.14 9.59 -19.66
CA SER A 201 -56.33 10.64 -20.67
C SER A 201 -55.64 10.40 -22.01
N SER A 202 -55.15 9.20 -22.29
CA SER A 202 -54.62 8.86 -23.62
C SER A 202 -54.88 7.40 -23.97
N SER A 203 -55.77 7.17 -24.95
CA SER A 203 -56.22 5.87 -25.44
C SER A 203 -55.16 5.06 -26.22
N THR A 204 -53.88 5.16 -25.84
CA THR A 204 -52.80 4.37 -26.43
C THR A 204 -52.48 3.18 -25.53
N ALA A 205 -53.00 2.01 -25.88
CA ALA A 205 -52.58 0.74 -25.30
C ALA A 205 -51.10 0.49 -25.60
N MET A 206 -50.34 0.05 -24.60
CA MET A 206 -48.90 -0.21 -24.76
C MET A 206 -48.58 -1.68 -24.48
N VAL A 207 -48.40 -2.44 -25.55
CA VAL A 207 -47.80 -3.79 -25.54
C VAL A 207 -46.29 -3.65 -25.26
N ARG A 208 -45.73 -4.44 -24.35
CA ARG A 208 -44.27 -4.57 -24.20
C ARG A 208 -43.77 -5.78 -24.98
N GLN A 209 -43.33 -5.59 -26.22
CA GLN A 209 -42.66 -6.65 -27.01
C GLN A 209 -41.23 -6.25 -27.38
N GLY A 210 -40.29 -7.18 -27.19
CA GLY A 210 -38.97 -7.30 -27.86
C GLY A 210 -37.96 -6.15 -27.77
N ALA A 211 -36.68 -6.48 -27.58
CA ALA A 211 -35.58 -5.55 -27.83
C ALA A 211 -35.55 -5.17 -29.34
N ASN A 212 -35.28 -3.90 -29.67
CA ASN A 212 -35.34 -3.28 -31.01
C ASN A 212 -36.72 -2.92 -31.58
N GLN A 213 -37.56 -2.18 -30.84
CA GLN A 213 -38.68 -1.47 -31.48
C GLN A 213 -38.20 -0.15 -32.11
N THR A 214 -38.23 -0.10 -33.44
CA THR A 214 -37.92 1.09 -34.26
C THR A 214 -38.99 2.19 -34.15
N TYR A 215 -40.21 1.83 -33.74
CA TYR A 215 -41.39 2.70 -33.69
C TYR A 215 -42.23 2.44 -32.44
N GLY A 216 -42.85 3.47 -31.88
CA GLY A 216 -43.81 3.34 -30.79
C GLY A 216 -45.12 2.71 -31.28
N LEU A 217 -45.73 1.84 -30.47
CA LEU A 217 -47.01 1.21 -30.81
C LEU A 217 -48.11 2.24 -31.07
N GLY A 218 -48.94 1.96 -32.07
CA GLY A 218 -50.02 2.85 -32.52
C GLY A 218 -49.56 4.05 -33.34
N THR A 219 -48.27 4.38 -33.38
CA THR A 219 -47.77 5.55 -34.13
C THR A 219 -48.03 5.42 -35.64
N PRO A 220 -48.12 6.53 -36.39
CA PRO A 220 -48.25 6.50 -37.84
C PRO A 220 -47.16 5.66 -38.53
N MET A 221 -45.91 5.74 -38.04
CA MET A 221 -44.80 4.94 -38.58
C MET A 221 -44.91 3.47 -38.21
N HIS A 222 -45.43 3.13 -37.03
CA HIS A 222 -45.73 1.74 -36.68
C HIS A 222 -46.83 1.16 -37.59
N PHE A 223 -47.89 1.92 -37.87
CA PHE A 223 -48.94 1.52 -38.82
C PHE A 223 -48.36 1.31 -40.22
N MET A 224 -47.62 2.29 -40.74
CA MET A 224 -46.94 2.20 -42.05
C MET A 224 -46.01 1.00 -42.15
N SER A 225 -45.25 0.69 -41.09
CA SER A 225 -44.36 -0.47 -41.07
C SER A 225 -45.07 -1.81 -41.17
N LYS A 226 -46.35 -1.87 -40.77
CA LYS A 226 -47.17 -3.10 -40.79
C LYS A 226 -48.02 -3.21 -42.06
N THR A 227 -48.54 -2.10 -42.57
CA THR A 227 -49.48 -2.08 -43.70
C THR A 227 -48.83 -1.71 -45.04
N GLY A 228 -47.61 -1.14 -45.02
CA GLY A 228 -46.92 -0.66 -46.21
C GLY A 228 -47.49 0.63 -46.81
N VAL A 229 -48.55 1.20 -46.21
CA VAL A 229 -49.25 2.40 -46.70
C VAL A 229 -49.41 3.45 -45.59
N PRO A 230 -49.30 4.75 -45.92
CA PRO A 230 -49.54 5.84 -44.96
C PRO A 230 -51.01 5.83 -44.48
N PRO A 231 -51.27 6.17 -43.21
CA PRO A 231 -52.64 6.35 -42.72
C PRO A 231 -53.40 7.36 -43.60
N PRO A 232 -54.65 7.05 -44.00
CA PRO A 232 -55.46 7.95 -44.82
C PRO A 232 -55.63 9.32 -44.15
N GLY A 233 -55.42 10.40 -44.89
CA GLY A 233 -55.65 11.78 -44.43
C GLY A 233 -54.59 12.36 -43.48
N ILE A 234 -53.42 11.71 -43.32
CA ILE A 234 -52.31 12.22 -42.51
C ILE A 234 -51.12 12.55 -43.41
N GLY A 235 -50.70 13.81 -43.40
CA GLY A 235 -49.50 14.28 -44.10
C GLY A 235 -48.24 14.23 -43.23
N THR A 236 -47.07 14.42 -43.84
CA THR A 236 -45.80 14.53 -43.12
C THR A 236 -45.76 15.71 -42.14
N HIS A 237 -46.59 16.74 -42.36
CA HIS A 237 -46.73 17.93 -41.51
C HIS A 237 -47.52 17.68 -40.21
N ASP A 238 -48.27 16.57 -40.15
CA ASP A 238 -49.06 16.15 -38.99
C ASP A 238 -48.24 15.29 -38.00
N LEU A 239 -47.09 14.80 -38.47
CA LEU A 239 -46.18 14.01 -37.68
C LEU A 239 -45.42 14.89 -36.69
N CYS A 240 -45.08 14.31 -35.55
CA CYS A 240 -44.20 14.94 -34.58
C CYS A 240 -42.85 15.23 -35.24
N TYR A 241 -42.49 16.50 -35.38
CA TYR A 241 -41.25 16.91 -36.04
C TYR A 241 -39.99 16.40 -35.32
N MET A 242 -40.04 16.18 -34.00
CA MET A 242 -38.88 15.70 -33.21
C MET A 242 -38.57 14.21 -33.40
N CYS A 243 -39.55 13.41 -33.79
CA CYS A 243 -39.36 11.96 -33.97
C CYS A 243 -39.82 11.47 -35.34
N HIS A 244 -40.24 12.39 -36.23
CA HIS A 244 -40.76 12.13 -37.57
C HIS A 244 -41.78 10.99 -37.61
N GLY A 245 -42.76 11.02 -36.71
CA GLY A 245 -43.80 9.97 -36.67
C GLY A 245 -43.43 8.71 -35.91
N ARG A 246 -42.17 8.52 -35.46
CA ARG A 246 -41.74 7.29 -34.78
C ARG A 246 -42.28 7.14 -33.36
N GLY A 247 -42.62 8.24 -32.68
CA GLY A 247 -43.05 8.26 -31.27
C GLY A 247 -41.95 7.93 -30.24
N VAL A 248 -40.81 7.40 -30.68
CA VAL A 248 -39.66 7.05 -29.84
C VAL A 248 -38.38 7.70 -30.37
N LYS A 249 -37.39 7.86 -29.50
CA LYS A 249 -36.04 8.33 -29.80
C LYS A 249 -35.02 7.32 -29.30
N GLU A 250 -33.81 7.33 -29.84
CA GLU A 250 -32.73 6.50 -29.28
C GLU A 250 -32.46 6.89 -27.83
N CYS A 251 -32.22 5.88 -27.00
CA CYS A 251 -31.87 6.13 -25.61
C CYS A 251 -30.48 6.74 -25.56
N HIS A 252 -30.40 7.96 -25.00
CA HIS A 252 -29.13 8.69 -24.89
C HIS A 252 -28.08 7.93 -24.06
N HIS A 253 -28.53 7.12 -23.11
CA HIS A 253 -27.62 6.41 -22.19
C HIS A 253 -26.95 5.19 -22.81
N CYS A 254 -27.64 4.43 -23.67
CA CYS A 254 -27.08 3.25 -24.36
C CYS A 254 -26.89 3.45 -25.87
N LYS A 255 -27.13 4.66 -26.39
CA LYS A 255 -27.00 5.03 -27.80
C LYS A 255 -27.71 4.05 -28.74
N GLY A 256 -28.96 3.71 -28.41
CA GLY A 256 -29.75 2.77 -29.21
C GLY A 256 -29.51 1.29 -28.91
N GLY A 257 -28.38 0.90 -28.29
CA GLY A 257 -27.99 -0.51 -28.15
C GLY A 257 -28.81 -1.34 -27.16
N GLY A 258 -29.63 -0.71 -26.30
CA GLY A 258 -30.48 -1.38 -25.30
C GLY A 258 -29.72 -2.04 -24.15
N LYS A 259 -28.47 -2.44 -24.36
CA LYS A 259 -27.57 -3.03 -23.38
C LYS A 259 -26.33 -2.14 -23.19
N LYS A 260 -25.64 -2.34 -22.07
CA LYS A 260 -24.36 -1.70 -21.76
C LYS A 260 -23.33 -2.77 -21.39
N PRO A 261 -22.04 -2.58 -21.72
CA PRO A 261 -21.00 -3.50 -21.31
C PRO A 261 -20.94 -3.58 -19.79
N CYS A 262 -20.84 -4.78 -19.26
CA CYS A 262 -20.66 -5.02 -17.84
C CYS A 262 -19.34 -4.41 -17.39
N THR A 263 -19.38 -3.55 -16.37
CA THR A 263 -18.19 -2.87 -15.85
C THR A 263 -17.27 -3.80 -15.07
N ALA A 264 -17.81 -4.90 -14.51
CA ALA A 264 -17.02 -5.87 -13.74
C ALA A 264 -16.14 -6.76 -14.64
N CYS A 265 -16.61 -7.15 -15.82
CA CYS A 265 -15.87 -7.98 -16.78
C CYS A 265 -15.47 -7.24 -18.07
N ALA A 266 -15.67 -5.91 -18.10
CA ALA A 266 -15.43 -5.06 -19.25
C ALA A 266 -16.03 -5.57 -20.58
N GLY A 267 -17.21 -6.19 -20.53
CA GLY A 267 -17.88 -6.71 -21.73
C GLY A 267 -17.62 -8.19 -22.06
N THR A 268 -16.65 -8.83 -21.42
CA THR A 268 -16.19 -10.18 -21.82
C THR A 268 -17.07 -11.33 -21.33
N GLY A 269 -17.90 -11.09 -20.31
CA GLY A 269 -18.66 -12.15 -19.63
C GLY A 269 -17.84 -12.97 -18.63
N SER A 270 -16.52 -12.76 -18.55
CA SER A 270 -15.63 -13.54 -17.70
C SER A 270 -14.75 -12.63 -16.84
N VAL A 271 -14.40 -13.09 -15.64
CA VAL A 271 -13.47 -12.40 -14.74
C VAL A 271 -12.32 -13.33 -14.38
N ARG A 272 -11.12 -12.78 -14.28
CA ARG A 272 -9.93 -13.49 -13.83
C ARG A 272 -9.80 -13.29 -12.33
N ASN A 273 -9.89 -14.37 -11.57
CA ASN A 273 -9.64 -14.36 -10.14
C ASN A 273 -8.23 -14.88 -9.87
N TYR A 274 -7.52 -14.27 -8.93
CA TYR A 274 -6.17 -14.67 -8.54
C TYR A 274 -5.90 -14.31 -7.08
N THR A 275 -4.90 -14.97 -6.50
CA THR A 275 -4.47 -14.69 -5.13
C THR A 275 -3.35 -13.65 -5.16
N LYS A 276 -3.59 -12.48 -4.54
CA LYS A 276 -2.55 -11.48 -4.28
C LYS A 276 -1.74 -11.87 -3.06
N LEU A 277 -0.43 -11.98 -3.22
CA LEU A 277 0.52 -12.13 -2.13
C LEU A 277 1.16 -10.77 -1.84
N LYS A 278 1.07 -10.33 -0.59
CA LYS A 278 1.86 -9.21 -0.06
C LYS A 278 2.91 -9.75 0.89
N VAL A 279 4.17 -9.44 0.60
CA VAL A 279 5.32 -9.79 1.43
C VAL A 279 5.86 -8.52 2.07
N TYR A 280 5.97 -8.54 3.39
CA TYR A 280 6.50 -7.45 4.21
C TYR A 280 7.89 -7.87 4.69
N PHE A 281 8.90 -7.12 4.27
CA PHE A 281 10.24 -7.24 4.82
C PHE A 281 10.45 -6.11 5.81
N LYS A 282 10.86 -6.45 7.02
CA LYS A 282 10.96 -5.48 8.12
C LYS A 282 12.20 -5.73 8.96
N THR A 283 12.91 -4.66 9.30
CA THR A 283 14.06 -4.69 10.21
C THR A 283 13.63 -4.28 11.60
N GLU A 284 13.67 -5.22 12.53
CA GLU A 284 13.59 -4.92 13.95
C GLU A 284 14.99 -4.59 14.47
N ARG A 285 15.14 -3.44 15.11
CA ARG A 285 16.42 -2.95 15.62
C ARG A 285 16.31 -2.66 17.12
N SER A 286 17.21 -3.27 17.88
CA SER A 286 17.40 -3.01 19.31
C SER A 286 18.82 -2.51 19.55
N GLU A 287 18.96 -1.45 20.32
CA GLU A 287 20.25 -0.80 20.60
C GLU A 287 20.46 -0.59 22.10
N PHE A 288 21.72 -0.63 22.52
CA PHE A 288 22.15 -0.50 23.90
C PHE A 288 23.48 0.25 23.96
N PHE A 289 23.60 1.18 24.91
CA PHE A 289 24.84 1.87 25.25
C PHE A 289 25.28 1.46 26.65
N THR A 290 26.56 1.15 26.85
CA THR A 290 27.10 0.93 28.20
C THR A 290 27.10 2.21 29.01
N GLU A 291 27.15 2.07 30.34
CA GLU A 291 27.15 3.21 31.26
C GLU A 291 28.21 4.27 30.89
N SER A 292 27.76 5.52 30.75
CA SER A 292 28.62 6.66 30.41
C SER A 292 28.09 7.96 31.01
N GLU A 293 29.00 8.86 31.37
CA GLU A 293 28.66 10.22 31.84
C GLU A 293 28.15 11.12 30.69
N VAL A 294 28.33 10.70 29.43
CA VAL A 294 27.78 11.38 28.25
C VAL A 294 26.36 10.85 27.96
N PRO A 295 25.34 11.73 27.80
CA PRO A 295 23.98 11.29 27.51
C PRO A 295 23.85 10.46 26.22
N GLU A 296 23.06 9.39 26.27
CA GLU A 296 22.80 8.48 25.14
C GLU A 296 22.33 9.21 23.87
N LYS A 297 21.51 10.25 24.01
CA LYS A 297 21.02 11.06 22.88
C LYS A 297 22.14 11.71 22.07
N LEU A 298 23.26 12.02 22.71
CA LEU A 298 24.45 12.57 22.06
C LEU A 298 25.30 11.45 21.45
N LEU A 299 25.41 10.31 22.14
CA LEU A 299 26.12 9.13 21.69
C LEU A 299 25.49 8.51 20.42
N ALA A 300 24.16 8.53 20.31
CA ALA A 300 23.43 8.05 19.14
C ALA A 300 23.70 8.87 17.85
N GLN A 301 24.24 10.09 17.98
CA GLN A 301 24.49 11.00 16.83
C GLN A 301 25.92 10.93 16.30
N VAL A 302 26.83 10.26 17.02
CA VAL A 302 28.25 10.18 16.67
C VAL A 302 28.62 8.82 16.15
N LYS A 303 29.73 8.75 15.41
CA LYS A 303 30.29 7.48 14.97
C LYS A 303 31.36 7.00 15.94
N GLY A 304 31.47 5.68 16.06
CA GLY A 304 32.56 5.01 16.76
C GLY A 304 33.33 4.09 15.84
N LYS A 305 34.29 3.36 16.42
CA LYS A 305 35.04 2.29 15.76
C LYS A 305 34.28 0.98 15.90
N GLU A 306 33.92 0.36 14.80
CA GLU A 306 33.36 -0.98 14.80
C GLU A 306 34.40 -1.98 15.29
N ILE A 307 34.11 -2.65 16.41
CA ILE A 307 35.02 -3.62 17.02
C ILE A 307 34.62 -5.04 16.65
N PHE A 308 33.32 -5.25 16.47
CA PHE A 308 32.77 -6.54 16.09
C PHE A 308 31.48 -6.32 15.31
N CYS A 309 31.29 -7.06 14.24
CA CYS A 309 30.04 -7.10 13.49
C CYS A 309 29.96 -8.48 12.84
N GLU A 310 28.81 -9.13 12.98
CA GLU A 310 28.57 -10.47 12.48
C GLU A 310 27.16 -10.56 11.94
N GLU A 311 27.02 -11.18 10.77
CA GLU A 311 25.75 -11.43 10.12
C GLU A 311 25.57 -12.94 9.94
N GLN A 312 24.46 -13.47 10.45
CA GLN A 312 24.08 -14.89 10.33
C GLN A 312 22.56 -15.02 10.23
N PRO A 313 21.99 -16.12 9.73
CA PRO A 313 20.54 -16.34 9.76
C PRO A 313 19.95 -16.17 11.16
N TYR A 314 20.65 -16.70 12.17
CA TYR A 314 20.42 -16.44 13.58
C TYR A 314 21.78 -16.20 14.25
N VAL A 315 21.94 -15.06 14.93
CA VAL A 315 23.19 -14.76 15.64
C VAL A 315 23.17 -15.33 17.04
N LEU A 316 24.31 -15.85 17.50
CA LEU A 316 24.47 -16.30 18.88
C LEU A 316 24.80 -15.10 19.78
N PRO A 317 24.28 -15.08 21.03
CA PRO A 317 24.63 -14.04 21.98
C PRO A 317 26.13 -13.95 22.26
N ILE A 318 26.63 -12.72 22.36
CA ILE A 318 27.98 -12.44 22.84
C ILE A 318 28.07 -12.90 24.30
N SER A 319 29.06 -13.73 24.63
CA SER A 319 29.19 -14.33 25.97
C SER A 319 30.58 -14.26 26.58
N LYS A 320 31.61 -13.92 25.80
CA LYS A 320 33.02 -13.91 26.21
C LYS A 320 33.65 -12.52 26.14
N TYR A 321 32.84 -11.47 26.04
CA TYR A 321 33.36 -10.11 26.01
C TYR A 321 33.68 -9.61 27.42
N HIS A 322 34.67 -8.74 27.57
CA HIS A 322 35.17 -8.32 28.89
C HIS A 322 34.18 -7.43 29.66
N VAL A 323 33.28 -6.72 28.96
CA VAL A 323 32.19 -5.97 29.59
C VAL A 323 30.98 -6.88 29.75
N GLU A 324 30.59 -7.15 30.99
CA GLU A 324 29.48 -8.04 31.34
C GLU A 324 28.12 -7.52 30.82
N GLU A 325 27.89 -6.21 30.89
CA GLU A 325 26.66 -5.57 30.38
C GLU A 325 26.37 -5.92 28.91
N VAL A 326 27.40 -5.96 28.07
CA VAL A 326 27.25 -6.31 26.65
C VAL A 326 26.82 -7.78 26.50
N ASN A 327 27.38 -8.67 27.31
CA ASN A 327 27.02 -10.09 27.27
C ASN A 327 25.57 -10.32 27.73
N GLU A 328 25.13 -9.63 28.79
CA GLU A 328 23.77 -9.71 29.30
C GLU A 328 22.75 -9.14 28.30
N LYS A 329 23.04 -7.96 27.74
CA LYS A 329 22.15 -7.30 26.78
C LYS A 329 22.07 -8.05 25.46
N SER A 330 23.17 -8.62 24.99
CA SER A 330 23.17 -9.48 23.81
C SER A 330 22.26 -10.69 24.00
N LYS A 331 22.34 -11.39 25.15
CA LYS A 331 21.43 -12.51 25.48
C LYS A 331 19.97 -12.06 25.50
N LEU A 332 19.69 -10.92 26.14
CA LEU A 332 18.33 -10.38 26.26
C LEU A 332 17.74 -10.05 24.87
N PHE A 333 18.48 -9.32 24.03
CA PHE A 333 18.00 -8.91 22.71
C PHE A 333 17.81 -10.11 21.78
N CYS A 334 18.72 -11.09 21.78
CA CYS A 334 18.53 -12.33 21.03
C CYS A 334 17.25 -13.06 21.45
N ALA A 335 17.00 -13.21 22.75
CA ALA A 335 15.79 -13.85 23.27
C ALA A 335 14.52 -13.07 22.90
N GLN A 336 14.56 -11.73 23.01
CA GLN A 336 13.45 -10.86 22.65
C GLN A 336 13.10 -10.94 21.16
N HIS A 337 14.11 -10.87 20.27
CA HIS A 337 13.91 -10.95 18.83
C HIS A 337 13.37 -12.33 18.41
N LEU A 338 13.83 -13.39 19.07
CA LEU A 338 13.29 -14.74 18.87
C LEU A 338 11.82 -14.81 19.29
N GLN A 339 11.48 -14.26 20.46
CA GLN A 339 10.10 -14.23 20.95
C GLN A 339 9.17 -13.42 20.05
N ASN A 340 9.63 -12.29 19.51
CA ASN A 340 8.85 -11.42 18.64
C ASN A 340 8.58 -12.04 17.26
N SER A 341 9.52 -12.83 16.75
CA SER A 341 9.40 -13.50 15.44
C SER A 341 8.64 -14.83 15.51
N MET A 342 8.62 -15.48 16.67
CA MET A 342 7.97 -16.78 16.86
C MET A 342 6.50 -16.75 16.46
N GLY A 343 6.14 -17.52 15.43
CA GLY A 343 4.76 -17.68 14.97
C GLY A 343 4.16 -16.48 14.23
N THR A 344 4.93 -15.41 13.98
CA THR A 344 4.43 -14.19 13.32
C THR A 344 5.16 -13.89 12.01
N CYS A 345 6.47 -14.13 11.95
CA CYS A 345 7.30 -13.86 10.78
C CYS A 345 8.45 -14.87 10.67
N ARG A 346 9.05 -14.93 9.47
CA ARG A 346 10.28 -15.68 9.20
C ARG A 346 11.47 -14.77 9.42
N VAL A 347 12.44 -15.15 10.25
CA VAL A 347 13.74 -14.45 10.28
C VAL A 347 14.54 -14.86 9.04
N ILE A 348 14.98 -13.88 8.26
CA ILE A 348 15.84 -14.10 7.08
C ILE A 348 17.31 -14.04 7.51
N GLN A 349 17.66 -12.97 8.20
CA GLN A 349 19.03 -12.67 8.58
C GLN A 349 19.00 -11.83 9.85
N GLN A 350 19.91 -12.11 10.76
CA GLN A 350 20.22 -11.25 11.89
C GLN A 350 21.63 -10.72 11.75
N ARG A 351 21.86 -9.55 12.33
CA ARG A 351 23.21 -9.08 12.56
C ARG A 351 23.31 -8.35 13.87
N HIS A 352 24.45 -8.47 14.49
CA HIS A 352 24.79 -7.68 15.65
C HIS A 352 26.15 -7.05 15.47
N CYS A 353 26.24 -5.79 15.89
CA CYS A 353 27.47 -5.02 15.76
C CYS A 353 27.72 -4.28 17.07
N LEU A 354 28.98 -4.32 17.50
CA LEU A 354 29.51 -3.67 18.69
C LEU A 354 30.49 -2.60 18.24
N VAL A 355 30.19 -1.36 18.59
CA VAL A 355 30.92 -0.17 18.19
C VAL A 355 31.47 0.51 19.44
N ALA A 356 32.78 0.75 19.52
CA ALA A 356 33.39 1.59 20.55
C ALA A 356 33.30 3.06 20.14
N ILE A 357 32.56 3.84 20.90
CA ILE A 357 32.55 5.29 20.82
C ILE A 357 33.67 5.79 21.74
N PRO A 358 34.74 6.41 21.21
CA PRO A 358 35.78 6.96 22.07
C PRO A 358 35.21 8.10 22.90
N VAL A 359 35.54 8.14 24.19
CA VAL A 359 35.15 9.20 25.12
C VAL A 359 36.39 9.61 25.92
N CYS A 360 36.84 10.85 25.75
CA CYS A 360 37.90 11.43 26.56
C CYS A 360 37.27 12.35 27.61
N LYS A 361 37.43 12.01 28.89
CA LYS A 361 37.05 12.86 30.03
C LYS A 361 38.22 13.75 30.40
N VAL A 362 38.02 15.06 30.30
CA VAL A 362 39.07 16.05 30.46
C VAL A 362 38.82 16.83 31.75
N TYR A 363 39.79 16.78 32.65
CA TYR A 363 39.81 17.58 33.87
C TYR A 363 40.53 18.89 33.60
N TYR A 364 39.89 20.00 33.91
CA TYR A 364 40.46 21.31 33.69
C TYR A 364 40.34 22.22 34.90
N THR A 365 41.23 23.21 34.93
CA THR A 365 41.18 24.32 35.87
C THR A 365 41.13 25.65 35.12
N LEU A 366 40.19 26.50 35.52
CA LEU A 366 40.04 27.86 35.02
C LEU A 366 40.06 28.82 36.22
N GLY A 367 41.21 29.44 36.50
CA GLY A 367 41.38 30.28 37.68
C GLY A 367 41.21 29.45 38.97
N LYS A 368 40.13 29.68 39.73
CA LYS A 368 39.81 28.93 40.97
C LYS A 368 38.78 27.81 40.76
N THR A 369 38.14 27.74 39.59
CA THR A 369 37.10 26.74 39.32
C THR A 369 37.70 25.53 38.62
N LYS A 370 37.45 24.35 39.18
CA LYS A 370 37.73 23.07 38.52
C LYS A 370 36.46 22.56 37.85
N GLY A 371 36.62 21.85 36.74
CA GLY A 371 35.49 21.23 36.06
C GLY A 371 35.93 20.07 35.18
N THR A 372 34.93 19.41 34.61
CA THR A 372 35.13 18.34 33.62
C THR A 372 34.34 18.65 32.35
N PHE A 373 34.89 18.23 31.22
CA PHE A 373 34.14 18.12 29.98
C PHE A 373 34.54 16.84 29.26
N TYR A 374 33.77 16.48 28.25
CA TYR A 374 33.92 15.23 27.53
C TYR A 374 34.12 15.54 26.05
N VAL A 375 35.09 14.86 25.43
CA VAL A 375 35.24 14.81 23.98
C VAL A 375 34.85 13.41 23.54
N TYR A 376 33.91 13.27 22.61
CA TYR A 376 33.35 11.97 22.26
C TYR A 376 33.13 11.81 20.75
N GLY A 377 33.12 10.55 20.32
CA GLY A 377 32.94 10.14 18.93
C GLY A 377 34.17 10.37 18.05
N ASN A 378 34.20 9.72 16.90
CA ASN A 378 35.26 9.88 15.91
C ASN A 378 35.30 11.32 15.36
N GLU A 379 34.17 12.02 15.38
CA GLU A 379 34.06 13.43 15.00
C GLU A 379 34.63 14.40 16.06
N ARG A 380 34.95 13.90 17.26
CA ARG A 380 35.48 14.68 18.40
C ARG A 380 34.56 15.85 18.75
N GLN A 381 33.30 15.53 19.07
CA GLN A 381 32.33 16.49 19.57
C GLN A 381 32.58 16.75 21.05
N CYS A 382 32.21 17.93 21.55
CA CYS A 382 32.40 18.28 22.96
C CYS A 382 31.08 18.37 23.70
N TYR A 383 31.01 17.71 24.85
CA TYR A 383 29.92 17.85 25.80
C TYR A 383 30.45 18.52 27.06
N VAL A 384 29.91 19.70 27.37
CA VAL A 384 30.24 20.46 28.58
C VAL A 384 28.97 20.62 29.42
N PRO A 385 28.80 19.83 30.50
CA PRO A 385 27.60 19.89 31.35
C PRO A 385 27.37 21.28 31.96
N SER A 386 28.45 21.96 32.36
CA SER A 386 28.40 23.30 32.93
C SER A 386 29.62 24.10 32.50
N PHE A 387 29.41 25.08 31.61
CA PHE A 387 30.50 25.97 31.18
C PHE A 387 30.71 27.08 32.22
N PRO A 388 31.96 27.31 32.69
CA PRO A 388 32.26 28.18 33.84
C PRO A 388 32.10 29.68 33.55
N SER A 389 32.03 30.08 32.29
CA SER A 389 31.80 31.49 31.90
C SER A 389 30.47 31.61 31.15
N LYS A 390 29.35 31.65 31.89
CA LYS A 390 28.07 32.07 31.32
C LYS A 390 28.10 33.59 31.14
N CYS A 391 27.84 34.10 29.93
CA CYS A 391 27.50 35.52 29.78
C CYS A 391 26.25 35.81 30.61
N VAL A 392 26.37 36.72 31.58
CA VAL A 392 25.21 37.35 32.21
C VAL A 392 24.63 38.27 31.13
N ILE A 393 23.41 37.97 30.68
CA ILE A 393 22.61 38.96 29.95
C ILE A 393 22.19 39.97 31.04
N LEU A 394 22.83 41.14 31.02
CA LEU A 394 22.40 42.30 31.80
C LEU A 394 21.15 42.90 31.15
#